data_AF-A0A4R1RNC9-F1
#
_entry.id   AF-A0A4R1RNC9-F1
#
_cell.length_a   1.000
_cell.length_b   1.000
_cell.length_c   1.000
_cell.angle_alpha   90.00
_cell.angle_beta   90.00
_cell.angle_gamma   90.00
#
_symmetry.space_group_name_H-M   'P 1'
#
loop_
_entity.id
_entity.type
_entity.pdbx_description
1 polymer ?
#
loop_
_entity_poly.entity_id
_entity_poly.type
_entity_poly.pdbx_seq_one_letter_code
_entity_poly.pdbx_strand_id
1 'polypeptide(L)'
;MKKIVIYSLVLLFISCAGTQDSSPASIAEIVAQSFYQGDEDMLKKHTTPEGFATFSNLQKMFAKPKGSESNFKLIDEVIEGDVAWVKYATSYDKTPGIFKLVKLDGAWIVTIRDPKEKAPL
;
A
#
# COMPACT_ATOMS: atom_id res chain seq x y z
N MET A 1 -24.35 -35.26 38.56
CA MET A 1 -25.01 -34.54 37.45
C MET A 1 -25.49 -33.22 38.02
N LYS A 2 -25.17 -32.01 37.56
CA LYS A 2 -24.56 -31.45 36.35
C LYS A 2 -23.68 -30.26 36.78
N LYS A 3 -22.61 -30.02 36.03
CA LYS A 3 -21.66 -28.92 36.18
C LYS A 3 -22.30 -27.61 35.71
N ILE A 4 -22.08 -26.50 36.42
CA ILE A 4 -22.06 -25.18 35.79
C ILE A 4 -20.80 -24.48 36.29
N VAL A 5 -19.89 -24.31 35.35
CA VAL A 5 -18.54 -23.82 35.51
C VAL A 5 -18.60 -22.30 35.56
N ILE A 6 -18.05 -21.73 36.63
CA ILE A 6 -17.73 -20.31 36.73
C ILE A 6 -16.53 -20.06 35.80
N TYR A 7 -16.76 -19.37 34.68
CA TYR A 7 -15.70 -18.64 33.98
C TYR A 7 -16.21 -17.21 33.75
N SER A 8 -16.10 -16.41 34.81
CA SER A 8 -15.97 -14.96 34.66
C SER A 8 -14.48 -14.69 34.53
N LEU A 9 -14.01 -14.39 33.32
CA LEU A 9 -12.82 -13.56 33.13
C LEU A 9 -12.80 -13.00 31.71
N VAL A 10 -13.30 -11.76 31.60
CA VAL A 10 -12.75 -10.67 30.78
C VAL A 10 -12.41 -11.06 29.33
N LEU A 11 -13.42 -10.98 28.46
CA LEU A 11 -13.19 -10.68 27.05
C LEU A 11 -12.73 -9.21 26.95
N LEU A 12 -11.45 -8.97 27.25
CA LEU A 12 -10.74 -7.82 26.71
C LEU A 12 -10.63 -8.08 25.20
N PHE A 13 -11.68 -7.71 24.46
CA PHE A 13 -11.48 -7.34 23.07
C PHE A 13 -10.61 -6.10 23.09
N ILE A 14 -9.30 -6.33 23.13
CA ILE A 14 -8.32 -5.38 22.66
C ILE A 14 -8.64 -5.26 21.17
N SER A 15 -9.61 -4.41 20.86
CA SER A 15 -9.72 -3.76 19.57
C SER A 15 -8.36 -3.09 19.36
N CYS A 16 -7.46 -3.82 18.71
CA CYS A 16 -6.24 -3.28 18.15
C CYS A 16 -6.67 -2.45 16.93
N ALA A 17 -7.37 -1.35 17.20
CA ALA A 17 -7.63 -0.27 16.26
C ALA A 17 -6.51 0.78 16.38
N GLY A 18 -5.27 0.31 16.55
CA GLY A 18 -4.06 1.10 16.45
C GLY A 18 -3.34 0.65 15.20
N THR A 19 -3.29 1.53 14.20
CA THR A 19 -2.41 1.48 13.02
C THR A 19 -1.93 0.08 12.66
N GLN A 20 -2.70 -0.62 11.82
CA GLN A 20 -2.23 -1.86 11.21
C GLN A 20 -0.96 -1.52 10.41
N ASP A 21 0.21 -1.88 10.95
CA ASP A 21 1.54 -1.71 10.36
C ASP A 21 1.57 -2.46 9.02
N SER A 22 0.99 -1.84 8.01
CA SER A 22 0.86 -2.41 6.68
C SER A 22 2.23 -2.40 6.05
N SER A 23 2.70 -3.56 5.58
CA SER A 23 4.02 -3.67 4.95
C SER A 23 4.15 -2.72 3.74
N PRO A 24 5.37 -2.31 3.37
CA PRO A 24 5.55 -1.50 2.16
C PRO A 24 4.94 -2.16 0.92
N ALA A 25 5.11 -3.47 0.75
CA ALA A 25 4.46 -4.23 -0.31
C ALA A 25 2.92 -4.13 -0.29
N SER A 26 2.29 -4.21 0.88
CA SER A 26 0.83 -4.05 1.02
C SER A 26 0.37 -2.64 0.64
N ILE A 27 1.11 -1.60 1.04
CA ILE A 27 0.80 -0.22 0.64
C ILE A 27 1.02 -0.01 -0.86
N ALA A 28 2.10 -0.58 -1.42
CA ALA A 28 2.37 -0.56 -2.85
C ALA A 28 1.25 -1.21 -3.67
N GLU A 29 0.71 -2.34 -3.20
CA GLU A 29 -0.44 -2.99 -3.81
C GLU A 29 -1.67 -2.07 -3.81
N ILE A 30 -2.01 -1.50 -2.65
CA ILE A 30 -3.14 -0.57 -2.54
C ILE A 30 -2.98 0.58 -3.53
N VAL A 31 -1.82 1.23 -3.55
CA VAL A 31 -1.58 2.38 -4.44
C VAL A 31 -1.62 1.99 -5.92
N ALA A 32 -1.04 0.85 -6.31
CA ALA A 32 -1.14 0.35 -7.69
C ALA A 32 -2.59 0.11 -8.09
N GLN A 33 -3.36 -0.56 -7.22
CA GLN A 33 -4.78 -0.84 -7.49
C GLN A 33 -5.59 0.44 -7.57
N SER A 34 -5.42 1.37 -6.63
CA SER A 34 -6.11 2.66 -6.62
C SER A 34 -5.81 3.46 -7.87
N PHE A 35 -4.53 3.55 -8.27
CA PHE A 35 -4.11 4.20 -9.50
C PHE A 35 -4.87 3.64 -10.72
N TYR A 36 -4.80 2.34 -10.97
CA TYR A 36 -5.42 1.76 -12.16
C TYR A 36 -6.96 1.66 -12.09
N GLN A 37 -7.57 1.69 -10.91
CA GLN A 37 -9.03 1.63 -10.75
C GLN A 37 -9.72 3.01 -10.67
N GLY A 38 -8.94 4.10 -10.70
CA GLY A 38 -9.51 5.44 -10.59
C GLY A 38 -9.96 5.81 -9.17
N ASP A 39 -9.44 5.15 -8.13
CA ASP A 39 -9.80 5.40 -6.73
C ASP A 39 -8.93 6.54 -6.16
N GLU A 40 -9.38 7.77 -6.33
CA GLU A 40 -8.65 8.97 -5.89
C GLU A 40 -8.54 9.05 -4.36
N ASP A 41 -9.54 8.58 -3.62
CA ASP A 41 -9.56 8.67 -2.14
C ASP A 41 -8.48 7.78 -1.52
N MET A 42 -8.41 6.51 -1.97
CA MET A 42 -7.36 5.59 -1.52
C MET A 42 -5.99 6.00 -2.04
N LEU A 43 -5.92 6.50 -3.28
CA LEU A 43 -4.66 7.03 -3.82
C LEU A 43 -4.14 8.17 -2.96
N LYS A 44 -4.99 9.14 -2.57
CA LYS A 44 -4.62 10.26 -1.71
C LYS A 44 -4.22 9.84 -0.31
N LYS A 45 -4.92 8.86 0.27
CA LYS A 45 -4.65 8.36 1.63
C LYS A 45 -3.26 7.71 1.76
N HIS A 46 -2.80 7.04 0.71
CA HIS A 46 -1.59 6.22 0.74
C HIS A 46 -0.42 6.82 -0.03
N THR A 47 -0.53 8.09 -0.43
CA THR A 47 0.54 8.83 -1.11
C THR A 47 0.86 10.14 -0.40
N THR A 48 2.09 10.64 -0.56
CA THR A 48 2.44 12.01 -0.15
C THR A 48 1.66 13.02 -1.00
N PRO A 49 1.49 14.28 -0.56
CA PRO A 49 0.82 15.30 -1.37
C PRO A 49 1.41 15.44 -2.80
N GLU A 50 2.74 15.38 -2.92
CA GLU A 50 3.46 15.43 -4.20
C GLU A 50 3.24 14.15 -5.02
N GLY A 51 3.23 13.00 -4.34
CA GLY A 51 2.88 11.70 -4.91
C GLY A 51 1.48 11.72 -5.52
N PHE A 52 0.49 12.14 -4.73
CA PHE A 52 -0.89 12.24 -5.16
C PHE A 52 -1.06 13.15 -6.36
N ALA A 53 -0.46 14.35 -6.34
CA ALA A 53 -0.57 15.30 -7.44
C ALA A 53 0.00 14.71 -8.75
N THR A 54 1.08 13.93 -8.67
CA THR A 54 1.68 13.28 -9.83
C THR A 54 0.83 12.11 -10.31
N PHE A 55 0.44 11.20 -9.41
CA PHE A 55 -0.28 9.99 -9.77
C PHE A 55 -1.71 10.26 -10.22
N SER A 56 -2.45 11.17 -9.57
CA SER A 56 -3.83 11.51 -9.97
C SER A 56 -3.91 12.12 -11.37
N ASN A 57 -2.91 12.91 -11.77
CA ASN A 57 -2.83 13.46 -13.13
C ASN A 57 -2.64 12.35 -14.19
N LEU A 58 -1.78 11.38 -13.91
CA LEU A 58 -1.52 10.26 -14.82
C LEU A 58 -2.66 9.23 -14.81
N GLN A 59 -3.32 9.03 -13.67
CA GLN A 59 -4.42 8.08 -13.49
C GLN A 59 -5.52 8.28 -14.53
N LYS A 60 -5.87 9.52 -14.86
CA LYS A 60 -6.90 9.83 -15.87
C LYS A 60 -6.59 9.29 -17.27
N MET A 61 -5.31 9.06 -17.57
CA MET A 61 -4.85 8.54 -18.86
C MET A 61 -4.67 7.02 -18.86
N PHE A 62 -4.45 6.42 -17.69
CA PHE A 62 -4.03 5.02 -17.58
C PHE A 62 -5.01 4.12 -16.81
N ALA A 63 -6.07 4.69 -16.22
CA ALA A 63 -7.11 3.94 -15.54
C ALA A 63 -7.71 2.86 -16.44
N LYS A 64 -8.07 1.75 -15.82
CA LYS A 64 -8.64 0.56 -16.44
C LYS A 64 -10.13 0.48 -16.12
N PRO A 65 -10.91 -0.30 -16.87
CA PRO A 65 -12.31 -0.55 -16.54
C PRO A 65 -12.45 -1.05 -15.09
N LYS A 66 -13.46 -0.53 -14.39
CA LYS A 66 -13.74 -0.92 -13.00
C LYS A 66 -13.90 -2.45 -12.89
N GLY A 67 -13.29 -3.02 -11.86
CA GLY A 67 -13.34 -4.46 -11.59
C GLY A 67 -12.34 -5.30 -12.41
N SER A 68 -11.51 -4.66 -13.23
CA SER A 68 -10.35 -5.37 -13.81
C SER A 68 -9.45 -5.89 -12.69
N GLU A 69 -8.99 -7.14 -12.78
CA GLU A 69 -8.12 -7.73 -11.76
C GLU A 69 -6.68 -7.22 -11.91
N SER A 70 -6.06 -6.79 -10.80
CA SER A 70 -4.69 -6.26 -10.81
C SER A 70 -3.63 -7.32 -11.02
N ASN A 71 -3.87 -8.55 -10.54
CA ASN A 71 -2.86 -9.61 -10.44
C ASN A 71 -1.52 -9.07 -9.92
N PHE A 72 -1.59 -8.23 -8.87
CA PHE A 72 -0.40 -7.65 -8.26
C PHE A 72 0.55 -8.75 -7.80
N LYS A 73 1.83 -8.62 -8.15
CA LYS A 73 2.88 -9.54 -7.76
C LYS A 73 4.07 -8.74 -7.25
N LEU A 74 4.44 -8.99 -6.00
CA LEU A 74 5.72 -8.53 -5.47
C LEU A 74 6.85 -9.26 -6.20
N ILE A 75 7.80 -8.50 -6.74
CA ILE A 75 9.01 -9.03 -7.36
C ILE A 75 10.18 -8.94 -6.37
N ASP A 76 10.34 -7.78 -5.74
CA ASP A 76 11.42 -7.53 -4.79
C ASP A 76 11.06 -6.38 -3.84
N GLU A 77 11.58 -6.40 -2.62
CA GLU A 77 11.38 -5.39 -1.58
C GLU A 77 12.69 -5.14 -0.83
N VAL A 78 13.09 -3.88 -0.73
CA VAL A 78 14.25 -3.44 0.06
C VAL A 78 13.78 -2.36 1.03
N ILE A 79 14.09 -2.54 2.32
CA ILE A 79 13.78 -1.60 3.39
C ILE A 79 15.10 -1.10 4.00
N GLU A 80 15.28 0.22 4.00
CA GLU A 80 16.45 0.92 4.53
C GLU A 80 15.98 2.01 5.51
N GLY A 81 15.86 1.64 6.79
CA GLY A 81 15.34 2.55 7.82
C GLY A 81 13.90 2.96 7.53
N ASP A 82 13.70 4.25 7.31
CA ASP A 82 12.38 4.85 7.04
C ASP A 82 12.08 4.98 5.53
N VAL A 83 12.85 4.31 4.68
CA VAL A 83 12.61 4.24 3.23
C VAL A 83 12.43 2.78 2.82
N ALA A 84 11.49 2.54 1.91
CA ALA A 84 11.32 1.25 1.28
C ALA A 84 11.17 1.37 -0.22
N TRP A 85 11.62 0.35 -0.93
CA TRP A 85 11.55 0.23 -2.37
C TRP A 85 10.84 -1.07 -2.72
N VAL A 86 9.77 -0.97 -3.51
CA VAL A 86 8.96 -2.12 -3.89
C VAL A 86 8.95 -2.25 -5.42
N LYS A 87 9.51 -3.34 -5.93
CA LYS A 87 9.39 -3.75 -7.33
C LYS A 87 8.19 -4.68 -7.47
N TYR A 88 7.32 -4.40 -8.41
CA TYR A 88 6.10 -5.18 -8.58
C TYR A 88 5.71 -5.33 -10.05
N ALA A 89 4.88 -6.31 -10.34
CA ALA A 89 4.18 -6.45 -11.62
C ALA A 89 2.66 -6.40 -11.40
N THR A 90 1.94 -6.02 -12.45
CA THR A 90 0.48 -6.10 -12.51
C THR A 90 0.07 -6.67 -13.88
N SER A 91 -1.19 -7.02 -14.05
CA SER A 91 -1.79 -7.30 -15.35
C SER A 91 -1.94 -6.05 -16.23
N TYR A 92 -1.84 -4.84 -15.65
CA TYR A 92 -2.17 -3.58 -16.31
C TYR A 92 -1.04 -3.01 -17.17
N ASP A 93 0.20 -3.37 -16.86
CA ASP A 93 1.43 -2.96 -17.54
C ASP A 93 2.35 -4.19 -17.73
N LYS A 94 3.05 -4.23 -18.87
CA LYS A 94 4.03 -5.28 -19.17
C LYS A 94 5.36 -5.02 -18.47
N THR A 95 5.62 -3.79 -18.06
CA THR A 95 6.85 -3.38 -17.39
C THR A 95 6.63 -3.41 -15.88
N PRO A 96 7.53 -4.03 -15.10
CA PRO A 96 7.50 -3.92 -13.65
C PRO A 96 7.53 -2.45 -13.19
N GLY A 97 6.64 -2.12 -12.25
CA GLY A 97 6.63 -0.86 -11.55
C GLY A 97 7.63 -0.87 -10.39
N ILE A 98 8.09 0.32 -10.00
CA ILE A 98 8.87 0.53 -8.78
C ILE A 98 8.23 1.66 -8.01
N PHE A 99 7.83 1.38 -6.77
CA PHE A 99 7.45 2.43 -5.82
C PHE A 99 8.57 2.68 -4.81
N LYS A 100 8.73 3.96 -4.48
CA LYS A 100 9.43 4.41 -3.29
C LYS A 100 8.40 4.73 -2.22
N LEU A 101 8.61 4.24 -1.02
CA LEU A 101 7.81 4.54 0.15
C LEU A 101 8.69 5.20 1.22
N VAL A 102 8.08 6.09 1.99
CA VAL A 102 8.68 6.71 3.16
C VAL A 102 7.80 6.43 4.37
N LYS A 103 8.41 6.23 5.54
CA LYS A 103 7.70 6.06 6.80
C LYS A 103 7.44 7.43 7.42
N LEU A 104 6.17 7.81 7.53
CA LEU A 104 5.72 9.06 8.15
C LEU A 104 4.78 8.71 9.30
N ASP A 105 5.08 9.20 10.50
CA ASP A 105 4.30 8.95 11.72
C ASP A 105 3.99 7.46 11.97
N GLY A 106 4.95 6.60 11.65
CA GLY A 106 4.83 5.15 11.80
C GLY A 106 4.19 4.42 10.61
N ALA A 107 3.58 5.14 9.66
CA ALA A 107 2.90 4.57 8.50
C ALA A 107 3.74 4.67 7.21
N TRP A 108 3.73 3.63 6.38
CA TRP A 108 4.32 3.66 5.05
C TRP A 108 3.44 4.41 4.06
N ILE A 109 4.02 5.34 3.31
CA ILE A 109 3.34 6.20 2.34
C ILE A 109 4.16 6.23 1.05
N VAL A 110 3.53 6.00 -0.11
CA VAL A 110 4.20 6.08 -1.42
C VAL A 110 4.49 7.55 -1.76
N THR A 111 5.69 7.82 -2.27
CA THR A 111 6.09 9.16 -2.71
C THR A 111 6.65 9.13 -4.12
N ILE A 112 6.86 10.30 -4.73
CA ILE A 112 7.58 10.38 -6.00
C ILE A 112 9.04 10.03 -5.77
N ARG A 113 9.64 9.36 -6.75
CA ARG A 113 11.08 9.15 -6.81
C ARG A 113 11.75 10.38 -7.42
N ASP A 114 12.86 10.84 -6.83
CA ASP A 114 13.71 11.83 -7.51
C ASP A 114 14.32 11.20 -8.77
N PRO A 115 14.26 11.83 -9.95
CA PRO A 115 14.85 11.27 -11.18
C PRO A 115 16.33 10.87 -11.07
N LYS A 116 17.09 11.48 -10.14
CA LYS A 116 18.51 11.16 -9.88
C LYS A 116 18.69 9.97 -8.93
N GLU A 117 17.65 9.56 -8.23
CA GLU A 117 17.68 8.48 -7.26
C GLU A 117 17.63 7.11 -7.95
N LYS A 118 18.54 6.22 -7.56
CA LYS A 118 18.57 4.84 -8.03
C LYS A 118 17.88 3.95 -7.00
N ALA A 119 16.91 3.16 -7.47
CA ALA A 119 16.34 2.11 -6.64
C ALA A 119 17.39 1.01 -6.42
N PRO A 120 17.54 0.47 -5.21
CA PRO A 120 18.44 -0.65 -4.91
C PRO A 120 17.81 -2.00 -5.31
N LEU A 121 17.22 -2.09 -6.51
CA LEU A 121 16.38 -3.20 -7.02
C LEU A 121 16.67 -3.58 -8.49
#